data_AF-A0A098RZ28-F1
#
_entry.id   AF-A0A098RZ28-F1
#
_cell.length_a   1.000
_cell.length_b   1.000
_cell.length_c   1.000
_cell.angle_alpha   90.00
_cell.angle_beta   90.00
_cell.angle_gamma   90.00
#
_symmetry.space_group_name_H-M   'P 1'
#
loop_
_entity.id
_entity.type
_entity.pdbx_description
1 polymer ?
#
loop_
_entity_poly.entity_id
_entity_poly.type
_entity_poly.pdbx_seq_one_letter_code
_entity_poly.pdbx_strand_id
1 'polypeptide(L)'
;MTPHRNLEEKLYAQIGELLSLARRKVVSQVNQTMVVTYYEIGRIIVENEQGGKERAEYGKGILKGLSRRLSQDFGRGFSTDNLENMRRFYLT
;
A
#
# COMPACT_ATOMS: atom_id res chain seq x y z
N MET A 1 -18.82 47.38 -1.35
CA MET A 1 -18.04 46.15 -1.62
C MET A 1 -18.30 45.75 -3.06
N THR A 2 -17.26 45.66 -3.89
CA THR A 2 -17.38 45.44 -5.34
C THR A 2 -17.75 43.99 -5.66
N PRO A 3 -18.75 43.74 -6.54
CA PRO A 3 -19.29 42.40 -6.82
C PRO A 3 -18.27 41.42 -7.43
N HIS A 4 -17.20 41.91 -8.05
CA HIS A 4 -16.16 41.07 -8.65
C HIS A 4 -15.37 40.23 -7.64
N ARG A 5 -15.10 40.75 -6.43
CA ARG A 5 -14.33 40.05 -5.40
C ARG A 5 -15.06 38.82 -4.85
N ASN A 6 -16.39 38.87 -4.78
CA ASN A 6 -17.22 37.78 -4.29
C ASN A 6 -17.29 36.60 -5.29
N LEU A 7 -17.29 36.90 -6.59
CA LEU A 7 -17.26 35.88 -7.64
C LEU A 7 -15.92 35.12 -7.64
N GLU A 8 -14.80 35.83 -7.51
CA GLU A 8 -13.47 35.22 -7.44
C GLU A 8 -13.34 34.29 -6.24
N GLU A 9 -13.76 34.72 -5.05
CA GLU A 9 -13.76 33.89 -3.84
C GLU A 9 -14.65 32.64 -3.99
N LYS A 10 -15.81 32.77 -4.63
CA LYS A 10 -16.70 31.64 -4.92
C LYS A 10 -16.08 30.65 -5.90
N LEU A 11 -15.47 31.13 -6.98
CA LEU A 11 -14.79 30.28 -7.97
C LEU A 11 -13.58 29.58 -7.35
N TYR A 12 -12.78 30.30 -6.56
CA TYR A 12 -11.66 29.73 -5.82
C TYR A 12 -12.11 28.61 -4.89
N ALA A 13 -13.19 28.82 -4.11
CA ALA A 13 -13.72 27.80 -3.22
C ALA A 13 -14.19 26.55 -3.98
N GLN A 14 -14.92 26.73 -5.09
CA GLN A 14 -15.40 25.60 -5.92
C GLN A 14 -14.25 24.81 -6.54
N ILE A 15 -13.25 25.49 -7.09
CA ILE A 15 -12.07 24.84 -7.68
C ILE A 15 -11.25 24.14 -6.58
N GLY A 16 -11.06 24.80 -5.43
CA GLY A 16 -10.35 24.23 -4.28
C GLY A 16 -11.04 22.98 -3.71
N GLU A 17 -12.36 22.97 -3.65
CA GLU A 17 -13.15 21.80 -3.24
C GLU A 17 -12.99 20.66 -4.23
N LEU A 18 -13.09 20.93 -5.54
CA LEU A 18 -12.89 19.93 -6.59
C LEU A 18 -11.50 19.29 -6.52
N LEU A 19 -10.45 20.10 -6.37
CA LEU A 19 -9.06 19.62 -6.22
C LEU A 19 -8.88 18.78 -4.95
N SER A 20 -9.50 19.21 -3.85
CA SER A 20 -9.43 18.49 -2.57
C SER A 20 -10.14 17.15 -2.65
N LEU A 21 -11.32 17.10 -3.29
CA LEU A 21 -12.06 15.87 -3.54
C LEU A 21 -11.27 14.91 -4.42
N ALA A 22 -10.67 15.40 -5.51
CA ALA A 22 -9.84 14.60 -6.40
C ALA A 22 -8.65 13.99 -5.65
N ARG A 23 -7.94 14.79 -4.84
CA ARG A 23 -6.82 14.29 -4.02
C ARG A 23 -7.26 13.21 -3.04
N ARG A 24 -8.35 13.41 -2.31
CA ARG A 24 -8.89 12.41 -1.38
C ARG A 24 -9.26 11.12 -2.10
N LYS A 25 -9.86 11.22 -3.29
CA LYS A 25 -10.23 10.05 -4.10
C LYS A 25 -8.99 9.25 -4.52
N VAL A 26 -7.95 9.91 -5.00
CA VAL A 26 -6.68 9.26 -5.37
C VAL A 26 -6.06 8.56 -4.18
N VAL A 27 -5.93 9.24 -3.03
CA VAL A 27 -5.37 8.64 -1.81
C VAL A 27 -6.17 7.41 -1.36
N SER A 28 -7.51 7.51 -1.38
CA SER A 28 -8.39 6.39 -1.01
C SER A 28 -8.21 5.19 -1.95
N GLN A 29 -8.14 5.42 -3.26
CA GLN A 29 -7.91 4.34 -4.23
C GLN A 29 -6.54 3.70 -4.04
N VAL A 30 -5.48 4.49 -3.87
CA VAL A 30 -4.14 3.97 -3.58
C VAL A 30 -4.17 3.10 -2.33
N ASN A 31 -4.78 3.58 -1.23
CA ASN A 31 -4.86 2.82 0.01
C ASN A 31 -5.60 1.49 -0.17
N GLN A 32 -6.72 1.48 -0.90
CA GLN A 32 -7.48 0.26 -1.19
C GLN A 32 -6.64 -0.73 -2.00
N THR A 33 -6.00 -0.27 -3.08
CA THR A 33 -5.11 -1.11 -3.89
C THR A 33 -3.97 -1.68 -3.05
N MET A 34 -3.33 -0.86 -2.22
CA MET A 34 -2.22 -1.28 -1.35
C MET A 34 -2.64 -2.39 -0.38
N VAL A 35 -3.81 -2.28 0.25
CA VAL A 35 -4.32 -3.31 1.18
C VAL A 35 -4.52 -4.64 0.45
N VAL A 36 -5.13 -4.62 -0.74
CA VAL A 36 -5.32 -5.83 -1.56
C VAL A 36 -3.98 -6.42 -1.98
N THR A 37 -3.04 -5.59 -2.45
CA THR A 37 -1.71 -6.05 -2.85
C THR A 37 -0.95 -6.70 -1.69
N TYR A 38 -1.00 -6.12 -0.49
CA TYR A 38 -0.34 -6.68 0.70
C TYR A 38 -0.96 -8.00 1.14
N TYR A 39 -2.29 -8.15 1.02
CA TYR A 39 -2.97 -9.42 1.25
C TYR A 39 -2.48 -10.49 0.26
N GLU A 40 -2.44 -10.17 -1.04
CA GLU A 40 -1.99 -11.09 -2.08
C GLU A 40 -0.52 -11.49 -1.92
N ILE A 41 0.36 -10.58 -1.50
CA ILE A 41 1.75 -10.91 -1.17
C ILE A 41 1.79 -11.94 -0.04
N GLY A 42 0.98 -11.74 1.00
CA GLY A 42 0.84 -12.71 2.10
C GLY A 42 0.40 -14.09 1.61
N ARG A 43 -0.62 -14.14 0.75
CA ARG A 43 -1.10 -15.37 0.12
C ARG A 43 0.01 -16.10 -0.63
N ILE A 44 0.72 -15.39 -1.51
CA ILE A 44 1.82 -15.94 -2.30
C ILE A 44 2.91 -16.55 -1.40
N ILE A 45 3.28 -15.86 -0.32
CA ILE A 45 4.27 -16.37 0.64
C ILE A 45 3.77 -17.67 1.28
N VAL A 46 2.55 -17.68 1.82
CA VAL A 46 1.99 -18.84 2.53
C VAL A 46 1.81 -20.06 1.62
N GLU A 47 1.28 -19.87 0.42
CA GLU A 47 1.07 -20.96 -0.54
C GLU A 47 2.42 -21.61 -0.93
N ASN A 48 3.46 -20.80 -1.12
CA ASN A 48 4.80 -21.33 -1.42
C ASN A 48 5.42 -22.06 -0.22
N GLU A 49 5.24 -21.57 1.01
CA GLU A 49 5.71 -22.26 2.23
C GLU A 49 5.01 -23.62 2.43
N GLN A 50 3.71 -23.72 2.13
CA GLN A 50 2.94 -24.96 2.24
C GLN A 50 3.30 -25.99 1.16
N GLY A 51 3.54 -25.54 -0.07
CA GLY A 51 4.01 -26.39 -1.18
C GLY A 51 5.45 -26.90 -1.01
N GLY A 52 6.22 -26.28 -0.12
CA GLY A 52 7.62 -26.57 0.18
C GLY A 52 7.88 -27.29 1.50
N LYS A 53 6.89 -27.90 2.18
CA LYS A 53 7.07 -28.69 3.43
C LYS A 53 8.12 -28.11 4.41
N GLU A 54 7.97 -26.86 4.87
CA GLU A 54 9.06 -26.24 5.64
C GLU A 54 8.82 -25.80 7.08
N ARG A 55 9.89 -26.05 7.84
CA ARG A 55 10.14 -25.74 9.24
C ARG A 55 10.41 -24.24 9.36
N ALA A 56 10.12 -23.68 10.53
CA ALA A 56 10.21 -22.25 10.82
C ALA A 56 11.55 -21.56 10.47
N GLU A 57 12.67 -22.29 10.36
CA GLU A 57 13.97 -21.72 9.96
C GLU A 57 14.05 -21.33 8.48
N TYR A 58 13.47 -22.10 7.57
CA TYR A 58 13.56 -21.79 6.15
C TYR A 58 12.70 -20.59 5.76
N GLY A 59 11.48 -20.48 6.30
CA GLY A 59 10.61 -19.33 6.07
C GLY A 59 11.31 -18.01 6.43
N LYS A 60 12.06 -17.98 7.54
CA LYS A 60 12.88 -16.81 7.92
C LYS A 60 13.98 -16.49 6.91
N GLY A 61 14.58 -17.50 6.27
CA GLY A 61 15.56 -17.32 5.20
C GLY A 61 14.95 -16.71 3.94
N ILE A 62 13.79 -17.21 3.51
CA ILE A 62 13.04 -16.69 2.36
C ILE A 62 12.70 -15.21 2.54
N LEU A 63 12.12 -14.82 3.67
CA LEU A 63 11.69 -13.44 3.88
C LEU A 63 12.87 -12.45 3.88
N LYS A 64 14.06 -12.88 4.33
CA LYS A 64 15.28 -12.07 4.22
C LYS A 64 15.73 -11.88 2.76
N GLY A 65 15.68 -12.96 1.97
CA GLY A 65 16.01 -12.91 0.54
C GLY A 65 15.04 -12.04 -0.26
N LEU A 66 13.74 -12.21 -0.02
CA LEU A 66 12.68 -11.40 -0.63
C LEU A 66 12.83 -9.93 -0.24
N SER A 67 13.03 -9.63 1.04
CA SER A 67 13.21 -8.26 1.54
C SER A 67 14.31 -7.52 0.80
N ARG A 68 15.47 -8.16 0.62
CA ARG A 68 16.60 -7.57 -0.10
C ARG A 68 16.25 -7.24 -1.55
N ARG A 69 15.68 -8.19 -2.28
CA ARG A 69 15.37 -8.03 -3.71
C ARG A 69 14.23 -7.04 -3.92
N LEU A 70 13.13 -7.19 -3.19
CA LEU A 70 11.97 -6.30 -3.29
C LEU A 70 12.31 -4.87 -2.86
N SER A 71 13.12 -4.70 -1.83
CA SER A 71 13.55 -3.35 -1.42
C SER A 71 14.49 -2.71 -2.45
N GLN A 72 15.29 -3.51 -3.17
CA GLN A 72 16.14 -3.02 -4.25
C GLN A 72 15.31 -2.60 -5.48
N ASP A 73 14.32 -3.41 -5.86
CA ASP A 73 13.55 -3.23 -7.09
C ASP A 73 12.40 -2.21 -6.91
N PHE A 74 11.76 -2.20 -5.74
CA PHE A 74 10.53 -1.44 -5.46
C PHE A 74 10.67 -0.43 -4.30
N GLY A 75 11.82 -0.39 -3.63
CA GLY A 75 12.11 0.59 -2.59
C GLY A 75 11.48 0.28 -1.22
N ARG A 76 11.08 1.33 -0.50
CA ARG A 76 10.59 1.18 0.88
C ARG A 76 9.27 0.42 0.94
N GLY A 77 9.07 -0.33 2.03
CA GLY A 77 7.84 -1.09 2.29
C GLY A 77 8.03 -2.60 2.31
N PHE A 78 9.19 -3.10 1.88
CA PHE A 78 9.50 -4.53 1.79
C PHE A 78 10.58 -4.99 2.77
N SER A 79 10.61 -4.45 3.98
CA SER A 79 11.45 -5.00 5.04
C SER A 79 11.02 -6.43 5.39
N THR A 80 11.90 -7.21 6.02
CA THR A 80 11.57 -8.57 6.46
C THR A 80 10.37 -8.58 7.40
N ASP A 81 10.28 -7.60 8.31
CA ASP A 81 9.14 -7.46 9.22
C ASP A 81 7.84 -7.13 8.48
N ASN A 82 7.89 -6.28 7.44
CA ASN A 82 6.72 -5.98 6.63
C ASN A 82 6.23 -7.21 5.84
N LEU A 83 7.15 -8.00 5.29
CA LEU A 83 6.78 -9.24 4.60
C LEU A 83 6.18 -10.27 5.57
N GLU A 84 6.72 -10.37 6.79
CA GLU A 84 6.13 -11.19 7.85
C GLU A 84 4.72 -10.69 8.24
N ASN A 85 4.51 -9.38 8.31
CA ASN A 85 3.19 -8.81 8.57
C ASN A 85 2.20 -9.11 7.44
N MET A 86 2.62 -9.01 6.17
CA MET A 86 1.80 -9.39 5.01
C MET A 86 1.43 -10.88 5.07
N ARG A 87 2.41 -11.75 5.37
CA ARG A 87 2.20 -13.18 5.56
C ARG A 87 1.15 -13.46 6.65
N ARG A 88 1.26 -12.81 7.81
CA ARG A 88 0.29 -12.94 8.91
C ARG A 88 -1.07 -12.39 8.56
N PHE A 89 -1.13 -11.29 7.81
CA PHE A 89 -2.39 -10.69 7.38
C PHE A 89 -3.23 -11.67 6.54
N TYR A 90 -2.60 -12.46 5.68
CA TYR A 90 -3.29 -13.52 4.93
C TYR A 90 -3.78 -14.69 5.82
N LEU A 91 -3.06 -14.98 6.91
CA LEU A 91 -3.39 -16.05 7.85
C LEU A 91 -4.42 -15.66 8.92
N THR A 92 -4.89 -14.41 8.92
CA THR A 92 -5.91 -13.91 9.85
C THR A 92 -7.30 -14.19 9.33
#